data_AF-A7TCM8-F1
#
_entry.id   AF-A7TCM8-F1
#
_cell.length_a   1.000
_cell.length_b   1.000
_cell.length_c   1.000
_cell.angle_alpha   90.00
_cell.angle_beta   90.00
_cell.angle_gamma   90.00
#
_symmetry.space_group_name_H-M   'P 1'
#
loop_
_entity.id
_entity.type
_entity.pdbx_description
1 polymer ?
#
loop_
_entity_poly.entity_id
_entity_poly.type
_entity_poly.pdbx_seq_one_letter_code
_entity_poly.pdbx_strand_id
1 'polypeptide(L)' 'CWSYLGQTGRKQELSLGRGCWYKGVVIHAIAHALGFFHEHNRPDRDRYVKIIFPNIEPGKSEL' A
#
# COMPACT_ATOMS: atom_id res chain seq x y z
N CYS A 1 -3.61 8.31 -1.90
CA CYS A 1 -3.79 7.60 -3.19
C CYS A 1 -4.06 6.16 -2.85
N TRP A 2 -5.04 5.49 -3.47
CA TRP A 2 -5.42 4.13 -3.06
C TRP A 2 -5.96 3.31 -4.22
N SER A 3 -5.89 1.99 -4.10
CA SER A 3 -6.61 1.02 -4.94
C SER A 3 -7.03 -0.18 -4.09
N TYR A 4 -7.99 -0.96 -4.58
CA TYR A 4 -8.25 -2.29 -4.05
C TYR A 4 -7.05 -3.22 -4.28
N LEU A 5 -6.91 -4.24 -3.43
CA LEU A 5 -5.93 -5.29 -3.61
C LEU A 5 -6.48 -6.36 -4.55
N GLY A 6 -5.80 -6.59 -5.68
CA GLY A 6 -6.14 -7.64 -6.64
C GLY A 6 -7.47 -7.43 -7.39
N GLN A 7 -7.92 -8.47 -8.09
CA GLN A 7 -9.17 -8.47 -8.83
C GLN A 7 -10.38 -8.61 -7.89
N THR A 8 -11.30 -7.65 -7.95
CA THR A 8 -12.51 -7.64 -7.11
C THR A 8 -13.74 -8.29 -7.77
N GLY A 9 -13.59 -8.84 -8.99
CA GLY A 9 -14.66 -9.50 -9.74
C GLY A 9 -15.62 -8.57 -10.48
N ARG A 10 -15.37 -7.25 -10.45
CA ARG A 10 -16.18 -6.21 -11.13
C ARG A 10 -15.30 -5.02 -11.53
N LYS A 11 -15.91 -3.97 -12.11
CA LYS A 11 -15.24 -2.67 -12.25
C LYS A 11 -14.76 -2.20 -10.87
N GLN A 12 -13.47 -1.89 -10.75
CA GLN A 12 -12.86 -1.39 -9.52
C GLN A 12 -12.19 -0.04 -9.76
N GLU A 13 -12.35 0.84 -8.78
CA GLU A 13 -11.80 2.18 -8.84
C GLU A 13 -10.41 2.24 -8.20
N LEU A 14 -9.62 3.20 -8.68
CA LEU A 14 -8.35 3.59 -8.12
C LEU A 14 -8.40 5.12 -7.99
N SER A 15 -8.01 5.64 -6.82
CA SER A 15 -8.10 7.07 -6.54
C SER A 15 -6.73 7.76 -6.58
N LEU A 16 -6.58 8.64 -7.57
CA LEU A 16 -5.46 9.56 -7.72
C LEU A 16 -5.94 11.00 -7.45
N GLY A 17 -5.97 11.38 -6.17
CA GLY A 17 -6.27 12.74 -5.75
C GLY A 17 -5.18 13.77 -6.12
N ARG A 18 -5.39 15.03 -5.71
CA ARG A 18 -4.36 16.06 -5.80
C ARG A 18 -3.10 15.60 -5.05
N GLY A 19 -1.93 15.68 -5.70
CA GLY A 19 -0.66 15.17 -5.16
C GLY A 19 -0.42 13.66 -5.36
N CYS A 20 -1.25 12.96 -6.14
CA CYS A 20 -1.01 11.55 -6.47
C CYS A 20 -0.47 11.33 -7.90
N TRP A 21 -0.43 12.38 -8.72
CA TRP A 21 -0.13 12.29 -10.16
C TRP A 21 1.38 12.31 -10.46
N TYR A 22 2.11 11.44 -9.77
CA TYR A 22 3.53 11.19 -10.01
C TYR A 22 3.69 9.75 -10.48
N LYS A 23 4.58 9.51 -11.45
CA LYS A 23 4.77 8.19 -12.08
C LYS A 23 4.86 7.04 -11.06
N GLY A 24 5.67 7.20 -10.01
CA GLY A 24 5.83 6.18 -8.97
C GLY A 24 4.55 5.89 -8.18
N VAL A 25 3.76 6.91 -7.86
CA VAL A 25 2.51 6.76 -7.12
C VAL A 25 1.43 6.09 -7.96
N VAL A 26 1.36 6.43 -9.26
CA VAL A 26 0.46 5.75 -10.20
C VAL A 26 0.81 4.27 -10.32
N ILE A 27 2.09 3.95 -10.50
CA ILE A 27 2.59 2.57 -10.54
C ILE A 27 2.25 1.82 -9.24
N HIS A 28 2.49 2.45 -8.09
CA HIS A 28 2.21 1.86 -6.78
C HIS A 28 0.71 1.53 -6.61
N ALA A 29 -0.19 2.44 -6.96
CA ALA A 29 -1.62 2.18 -6.87
C ALA A 29 -2.08 1.09 -7.87
N ILE A 30 -1.48 1.01 -9.06
CA ILE A 30 -1.72 -0.08 -10.02
C ILE A 30 -1.18 -1.41 -9.46
N ALA A 31 -0.03 -1.41 -8.78
CA ALA A 31 0.52 -2.62 -8.15
C ALA A 31 -0.43 -3.18 -7.08
N HIS A 32 -1.10 -2.33 -6.30
CA HIS A 32 -2.18 -2.77 -5.43
C HIS A 32 -3.31 -3.47 -6.21
N ALA A 33 -3.77 -2.88 -7.32
CA ALA A 33 -4.78 -3.51 -8.17
C ALA A 33 -4.34 -4.86 -8.77
N LEU A 34 -3.03 -5.07 -8.97
CA LEU A 34 -2.44 -6.35 -9.37
C LEU A 34 -2.34 -7.37 -8.23
N GLY A 35 -2.53 -6.95 -6.97
CA GLY A 35 -2.52 -7.82 -5.79
C GLY A 35 -1.28 -7.68 -4.91
N PHE A 36 -0.43 -6.66 -5.11
CA PHE A 36 0.74 -6.45 -4.28
C PHE A 36 0.37 -5.72 -2.99
N PHE A 37 0.78 -6.28 -1.85
CA PHE A 37 0.77 -5.61 -0.56
C PHE A 37 2.00 -4.72 -0.40
N HIS A 38 2.03 -3.90 0.65
CA HIS A 38 3.23 -3.17 1.02
C HIS A 38 4.37 -4.12 1.36
N GLU A 39 5.57 -3.85 0.83
CA GLU A 39 6.74 -4.72 1.00
C GLU A 39 7.13 -4.91 2.47
N HIS A 40 6.98 -3.85 3.28
CA HIS A 40 7.24 -3.91 4.71
C HIS A 40 6.19 -4.71 5.49
N ASN A 41 5.15 -5.27 4.86
CA ASN A 41 4.19 -6.19 5.48
C ASN A 41 4.49 -7.66 5.16
N ARG A 42 5.57 -7.95 4.43
CA ARG A 42 5.98 -9.34 4.17
C ARG A 42 6.14 -10.14 5.47
N PRO A 43 5.80 -11.45 5.47
CA PRO A 43 5.95 -12.31 6.65
C PRO A 43 7.39 -12.40 7.17
N ASP A 44 8.39 -12.21 6.30
CA ASP A 44 9.81 -12.29 6.62
C ASP A 44 10.48 -10.92 6.84
N ARG A 45 9.72 -9.82 6.88
CA ARG A 45 10.24 -8.45 6.99
C ARG A 45 11.21 -8.25 8.16
N ASP A 46 10.98 -8.93 9.29
CA ASP A 46 11.70 -8.68 10.54
C ASP A 46 13.16 -9.16 10.46
N ARG A 47 13.52 -9.87 9.38
CA ARG A 47 14.90 -10.21 9.00
C ARG A 47 15.65 -9.05 8.32
N TYR A 48 14.92 -8.05 7.81
CA TYR A 48 15.43 -6.99 6.93
C TYR A 48 15.23 -5.59 7.51
N VAL A 49 14.11 -5.38 8.21
CA VAL A 49 13.73 -4.07 8.77
C VAL A 49 13.22 -4.23 10.19
N LYS A 50 13.37 -3.17 11.00
CA LYS A 50 12.82 -3.07 12.35
C LYS A 50 11.74 -2.00 12.37
N ILE A 51 10.53 -2.38 12.77
CA ILE A 51 9.45 -1.43 13.03
C ILE A 51 9.66 -0.82 14.42
N ILE A 52 9.84 0.49 14.48
CA ILE A 52 9.95 1.22 15.75
C ILE A 52 8.53 1.59 16.21
N PHE A 53 7.82 0.60 16.78
CA PHE A 53 6.42 0.75 17.20
C PHE A 53 6.14 1.99 18.08
N PRO A 54 7.02 2.40 19.02
CA PRO A 54 6.81 3.62 19.79
C PRO A 54 6.73 4.91 18.96
N ASN A 55 7.23 4.89 17.71
CA ASN A 55 7.20 6.04 16.82
C ASN A 55 6.00 6.02 15.86
N ILE A 56 5.09 5.05 15.98
CA ILE A 56 3.88 4.97 15.15
C ILE A 56 2.77 5.80 15.79
N GLU A 57 2.14 6.66 15.01
CA GLU A 57 0.97 7.43 15.44
C GLU A 57 -0.18 6.49 15.87
N PRO A 58 -0.89 6.80 16.97
CA PRO A 58 -2.04 5.99 17.40
C PRO A 58 -3.07 5.81 16.28
N GLY A 59 -3.47 4.55 16.02
CA GLY A 59 -4.44 4.20 14.98
C GLY A 59 -3.88 4.17 13.54
N LYS A 60 -2.56 4.30 13.36
CA LYS A 60 -1.86 4.23 12.06
C LYS A 60 -1.03 2.97 11.86
N SER A 61 -1.15 1.99 12.76
CA SER A 61 -0.58 0.67 12.53
C SER A 61 -1.36 -0.02 11.40
N GLU A 62 -0.74 -0.15 10.24
CA GLU A 62 -1.27 -0.96 9.14
C GLU A 62 -1.12 -2.44 9.54
N LEU A 63 -2.22 -3.21 9.48
CA LEU A 63 -2.20 -4.68 9.45
C LEU A 63 -2.26 -5.13 7.99
#